data_AF-W2T798-F1
#
_entry.id   AF-W2T798-F1
#
_cell.length_a   1.000
_cell.length_b   1.000
_cell.length_c   1.000
_cell.angle_alpha   90.00
_cell.angle_beta   90.00
_cell.angle_gamma   90.00
#
_symmetry.space_group_name_H-M   'P 1'
#
loop_
_entity.id
_entity.type
_entity.pdbx_description
1 polymer ?
#
loop_
_entity_poly.entity_id
_entity_poly.type
_entity_poly.pdbx_seq_one_letter_code
_entity_poly.pdbx_strand_id
1 'polypeptide(L)'
;MVDMEPSGENEDDANNPVKPFEFTRESLEALDKDALVEKLVSLVDQLNETKDRAQRATRREYLARLQAIQREQKLSDLMGERNDAFYCNGNTRQQLLDPFYYEPYISMKEKMAARDKTIAEHEETINTLKCSEDMKLLHKLVKSREDFSKKCRDYEYNVYRRSSLHNNLNLANSALHAVVKEKKGSPQELVEKDANIADLYKEIYQLRDELSEDVVFDDIDLEEDAKPEMNHSVHDELEKKPQSDTVPTEDDNDVVILDDVGA
;
A
#
# COMPACT_ATOMS: atom_id res chain seq x y z
N MET A 1 -27.66 -27.40 9.76
CA MET A 1 -27.08 -28.34 8.80
C MET A 1 -27.34 -27.79 7.41
N VAL A 2 -26.46 -26.89 6.99
CA VAL A 2 -26.21 -26.51 5.60
C VAL A 2 -24.70 -26.28 5.59
N ASP A 3 -24.01 -27.16 4.88
CA ASP A 3 -22.56 -27.21 4.78
C ASP A 3 -22.06 -26.02 3.98
N MET A 4 -21.04 -25.36 4.51
CA MET A 4 -20.34 -24.27 3.83
C MET A 4 -18.87 -24.64 3.88
N GLU A 5 -18.44 -25.39 2.87
CA GLU A 5 -17.03 -25.69 2.64
C GLU A 5 -16.31 -24.41 2.19
N PRO A 6 -15.13 -24.10 2.75
CA PRO A 6 -14.27 -23.05 2.25
C PRO A 6 -13.25 -23.68 1.27
N SER A 7 -13.15 -23.11 0.08
CA SER A 7 -12.05 -23.31 -0.86
C SER A 7 -11.85 -21.93 -1.51
N GLY A 8 -10.74 -21.24 -1.38
CA GLY A 8 -9.37 -21.71 -1.43
C GLY A 8 -8.73 -20.93 -2.57
N GLU A 9 -7.93 -19.92 -2.21
CA GLU A 9 -6.76 -19.39 -2.91
C GLU A 9 -6.87 -18.95 -4.38
N ASN A 10 -6.57 -17.67 -4.63
CA ASN A 10 -5.57 -17.23 -5.61
C ASN A 10 -5.41 -15.70 -5.53
N GLU A 11 -4.59 -15.24 -4.58
CA GLU A 11 -3.78 -14.03 -4.79
C GLU A 11 -2.51 -14.49 -5.49
N ASP A 12 -2.33 -14.11 -6.75
CA ASP A 12 -1.03 -13.89 -7.43
C ASP A 12 -1.24 -13.85 -8.95
N ASP A 13 -1.46 -12.65 -9.52
CA ASP A 13 -1.10 -12.41 -10.93
C ASP A 13 -1.02 -10.90 -11.25
N ALA A 14 -0.37 -10.13 -10.37
CA ALA A 14 -0.12 -8.70 -10.57
C ALA A 14 1.30 -8.44 -11.14
N ASN A 15 1.80 -9.24 -12.09
CA ASN A 15 2.94 -8.83 -12.93
C ASN A 15 3.18 -9.70 -14.19
N ASN A 16 2.12 -10.14 -14.87
CA ASN A 16 2.28 -10.80 -16.17
C ASN A 16 2.23 -9.75 -17.29
N PRO A 17 3.19 -9.71 -18.25
CA PRO A 17 3.04 -8.91 -19.45
C PRO A 17 1.74 -9.36 -20.13
N VAL A 18 0.85 -8.42 -20.43
CA VAL A 18 -0.41 -8.68 -21.14
C VAL A 18 -0.07 -9.47 -22.39
N LYS A 19 -0.29 -10.80 -22.37
CA LYS A 19 -0.14 -11.63 -23.56
C LYS A 19 -1.05 -11.02 -24.63
N PRO A 20 -0.55 -10.79 -25.85
CA PRO A 20 -1.44 -10.37 -26.93
C PRO A 20 -2.55 -11.40 -27.02
N PHE A 21 -3.80 -10.92 -26.96
CA PHE A 21 -4.98 -11.77 -27.08
C PHE A 21 -4.98 -12.37 -28.49
N GLU A 22 -4.43 -13.58 -28.63
CA GLU A 22 -4.46 -14.33 -29.88
C GLU A 22 -5.83 -15.00 -30.00
N PHE A 23 -6.70 -14.39 -30.81
CA PHE A 23 -7.94 -15.04 -31.21
C PHE A 23 -7.61 -16.24 -32.11
N THR A 24 -7.79 -17.45 -31.60
CA THR A 24 -7.78 -18.64 -32.45
C THR A 24 -9.02 -18.63 -33.35
N ARG A 25 -8.91 -19.15 -34.57
CA ARG A 25 -10.03 -19.21 -35.53
C ARG A 25 -11.29 -19.88 -34.94
N GLU A 26 -11.09 -20.91 -34.13
CA GLU A 26 -12.15 -21.60 -33.40
C GLU A 26 -12.82 -20.71 -32.35
N SER A 27 -12.07 -19.85 -31.65
CA SER A 27 -12.63 -18.89 -30.69
C SER A 27 -13.53 -17.83 -31.33
N LEU A 28 -13.25 -17.44 -32.58
CA LEU A 28 -14.03 -16.49 -33.37
C LEU A 28 -15.27 -17.11 -34.02
N GLU A 29 -15.22 -18.41 -34.31
CA GLU A 29 -16.34 -19.20 -34.80
C GLU A 29 -17.29 -19.62 -33.66
N ALA A 30 -16.77 -19.79 -32.43
CA ALA A 30 -17.56 -20.02 -31.21
C ALA A 30 -18.14 -18.75 -30.58
N LEU A 31 -17.73 -17.56 -31.05
CA LEU A 31 -18.24 -16.29 -30.56
C LEU A 31 -19.66 -16.06 -31.09
N ASP A 32 -20.62 -15.92 -30.17
CA ASP A 32 -22.01 -15.58 -30.51
C ASP A 32 -22.08 -14.13 -31.01
N LYS A 33 -21.99 -13.99 -32.34
CA LYS A 33 -22.00 -12.70 -33.03
C LYS A 33 -23.33 -11.99 -32.83
N ASP A 34 -24.43 -12.72 -32.70
CA ASP A 34 -25.75 -12.16 -32.52
C ASP A 34 -25.88 -11.57 -31.11
N ALA A 35 -25.41 -12.26 -30.07
CA ALA A 35 -25.34 -11.71 -28.72
C ALA A 35 -24.44 -10.47 -28.62
N LEU A 36 -23.33 -10.42 -29.37
CA LEU A 36 -22.48 -9.23 -29.42
C LEU A 36 -23.17 -8.04 -30.11
N VAL A 37 -23.87 -8.29 -31.21
CA VAL A 37 -24.65 -7.26 -31.92
C VAL A 37 -25.77 -6.73 -31.03
N GLU A 38 -26.52 -7.59 -30.34
CA GLU A 38 -27.55 -7.17 -29.38
C GLU A 38 -26.98 -6.32 -28.26
N LYS A 39 -25.82 -6.71 -27.70
CA LYS A 39 -25.14 -5.92 -26.67
C LYS A 39 -24.67 -4.56 -27.20
N LEU A 40 -24.19 -4.51 -28.44
CA LEU A 40 -23.76 -3.26 -29.09
C LEU A 40 -24.95 -2.33 -29.32
N VAL A 41 -26.07 -2.85 -29.81
CA VAL A 41 -27.32 -2.08 -29.96
C VAL A 41 -27.80 -1.56 -28.60
N SER A 42 -27.82 -2.43 -27.58
CA SER A 42 -28.22 -2.01 -26.22
C SER A 42 -27.30 -0.92 -25.65
N LEU A 43 -26.00 -1.00 -25.87
CA LEU A 43 -25.06 0.03 -25.42
C LEU A 43 -25.26 1.36 -26.17
N VAL A 44 -25.59 1.31 -27.47
CA VAL A 44 -25.93 2.50 -28.26
C VAL A 44 -27.22 3.14 -27.77
N ASP A 45 -28.24 2.36 -27.44
CA ASP A 45 -29.50 2.87 -26.87
C ASP A 45 -29.27 3.52 -25.50
N GLN A 46 -28.50 2.87 -24.63
CA GLN A 46 -28.11 3.44 -23.33
C GLN A 46 -27.32 4.74 -23.49
N LEU A 47 -26.42 4.81 -24.48
CA LEU A 47 -25.67 6.03 -24.80
C LEU A 47 -26.60 7.16 -25.28
N ASN A 48 -27.58 6.84 -26.13
CA ASN A 48 -28.55 7.81 -26.61
C ASN A 48 -29.45 8.33 -25.47
N GLU A 49 -29.93 7.45 -24.60
CA GLU A 49 -30.73 7.85 -23.44
C GLU A 49 -29.95 8.72 -22.46
N THR A 50 -28.69 8.37 -22.19
CA THR A 50 -27.82 9.17 -21.30
C THR A 50 -27.52 10.54 -21.90
N LYS A 51 -27.27 10.62 -23.21
CA LYS A 51 -27.14 11.88 -23.95
C LYS A 51 -28.40 12.74 -23.82
N ASP A 52 -29.59 12.17 -23.98
CA ASP A 52 -30.85 12.91 -23.86
C ASP A 52 -31.12 13.38 -22.42
N ARG A 53 -30.77 12.56 -21.42
CA ARG A 53 -30.83 12.96 -20.00
C ARG A 53 -29.88 14.12 -19.72
N ALA A 54 -28.65 14.06 -20.23
CA ALA A 54 -27.67 15.12 -20.09
C ALA A 54 -28.15 16.43 -20.73
N GLN A 55 -28.69 16.39 -21.95
CA GLN A 55 -29.25 17.58 -22.61
C GLN A 55 -30.44 18.18 -21.85
N ARG A 56 -31.30 17.35 -21.25
CA ARG A 56 -32.39 17.82 -20.40
C ARG A 56 -31.88 18.48 -19.13
N ALA A 57 -30.83 17.92 -18.52
CA ALA A 57 -30.21 18.49 -17.32
C ALA A 57 -29.57 19.87 -17.62
N THR A 58 -28.81 20.00 -18.71
CA THR A 58 -28.18 21.27 -19.10
C THR A 58 -29.23 22.35 -19.39
N ARG A 59 -30.34 22.00 -20.05
CA ARG A 59 -31.45 22.94 -20.26
C ARG A 59 -32.09 23.41 -18.95
N ARG A 60 -32.30 22.50 -17.98
CA ARG A 60 -32.86 22.86 -16.66
C ARG A 60 -31.92 23.79 -15.89
N GLU A 61 -30.62 23.49 -15.90
CA GLU A 61 -29.60 24.32 -15.27
C GLU A 61 -29.56 25.72 -15.88
N TYR A 62 -29.58 25.81 -17.21
CA TYR A 62 -29.62 27.10 -17.92
C TYR A 62 -30.86 27.93 -17.55
N LEU A 63 -32.04 27.31 -17.54
CA LEU A 63 -33.28 27.99 -17.12
C LEU A 63 -33.24 28.44 -15.66
N ALA A 64 -32.69 27.62 -14.76
CA ALA A 64 -32.53 27.99 -13.36
C ALA A 64 -31.59 29.20 -13.19
N ARG A 65 -30.47 29.22 -13.92
CA ARG A 65 -29.55 30.38 -13.95
C ARG A 65 -30.25 31.64 -14.47
N LEU A 66 -31.00 31.53 -15.57
CA LEU A 66 -31.74 32.68 -16.11
C LEU A 66 -32.77 33.22 -15.10
N GLN A 67 -33.49 32.34 -14.40
CA GLN A 67 -34.42 32.75 -13.35
C GLN A 67 -33.72 33.42 -12.18
N ALA A 68 -32.52 32.96 -11.79
CA ALA A 68 -31.74 33.60 -10.74
C ALA A 68 -31.35 35.04 -11.13
N ILE A 69 -30.82 35.22 -12.35
CA ILE A 69 -30.45 36.54 -12.89
C ILE A 69 -31.66 37.48 -12.94
N GLN A 70 -32.83 36.99 -13.39
CA GLN A 70 -34.06 37.80 -13.42
C GLN A 70 -34.51 38.23 -12.02
N ARG A 71 -34.39 37.35 -11.02
CA ARG A 71 -34.71 37.69 -9.62
C ARG A 71 -33.73 38.70 -9.05
N GLU A 72 -32.45 38.55 -9.35
CA GLU A 72 -31.40 39.48 -8.92
C GLU A 72 -31.60 40.87 -9.52
N GLN A 73 -31.90 40.96 -10.82
CA GLN A 73 -32.26 42.23 -11.46
C GLN A 73 -33.47 42.86 -10.79
N LYS A 74 -34.54 42.10 -10.55
CA LYS A 74 -35.74 42.60 -9.88
C LYS A 74 -35.44 43.10 -8.46
N LEU A 75 -34.56 42.43 -7.73
CA LEU A 75 -34.11 42.90 -6.41
C LEU A 75 -33.31 44.19 -6.52
N SER A 76 -32.42 44.30 -7.51
CA SER A 76 -31.66 45.52 -7.78
C SER A 76 -32.60 46.70 -8.10
N ASP A 77 -33.58 46.49 -8.97
CA ASP A 77 -34.57 47.51 -9.35
C ASP A 77 -35.38 47.96 -8.12
N LEU A 78 -35.87 47.02 -7.30
CA LEU A 78 -36.59 47.33 -6.06
C LEU A 78 -35.72 48.04 -5.02
N MET A 79 -34.43 47.70 -4.94
CA MET A 79 -33.48 48.42 -4.08
C MET A 79 -33.24 49.85 -4.59
N GLY A 80 -33.16 50.03 -5.92
CA GLY A 80 -33.11 51.34 -6.57
C GLY A 80 -34.34 52.17 -6.24
N GLU A 81 -35.54 51.65 -6.49
CA GLU A 81 -36.81 52.32 -6.17
C GLU A 81 -36.93 52.65 -4.67
N ARG A 82 -36.52 51.73 -3.79
CA ARG A 82 -36.49 51.99 -2.34
C ARG A 82 -35.53 53.12 -2.00
N ASN A 83 -34.32 53.10 -2.55
CA ASN A 83 -33.32 54.12 -2.28
C ASN A 83 -33.77 55.47 -2.84
N ASP A 84 -34.34 55.51 -4.05
CA ASP A 84 -34.91 56.72 -4.63
C ASP A 84 -36.08 57.24 -3.78
N ALA A 85 -36.98 56.37 -3.31
CA ALA A 85 -38.06 56.75 -2.39
C ALA A 85 -37.53 57.28 -1.04
N PHE A 86 -36.43 56.73 -0.54
CA PHE A 86 -35.80 57.11 0.72
C PHE A 86 -34.95 58.39 0.63
N TYR A 87 -34.25 58.61 -0.48
CA TYR A 87 -33.31 59.72 -0.65
C TYR A 87 -33.84 60.90 -1.49
N CYS A 88 -34.83 60.70 -2.37
CA CYS A 88 -35.40 61.79 -3.19
C CYS A 88 -36.47 62.63 -2.48
N ASN A 89 -37.11 62.10 -1.43
CA ASN A 89 -37.93 62.88 -0.51
C ASN A 89 -37.13 63.07 0.77
N GLY A 90 -36.49 64.23 0.89
CA GLY A 90 -35.54 64.56 1.95
C GLY A 90 -35.93 63.98 3.31
N ASN A 91 -34.96 63.34 3.94
CA ASN A 91 -35.04 62.66 5.24
C ASN A 91 -35.73 63.55 6.30
N THR A 92 -37.06 63.53 6.32
CA THR A 92 -37.86 64.17 7.36
C THR A 92 -37.98 63.15 8.48
N ARG A 93 -37.74 63.63 9.70
CA ARG A 93 -37.88 62.90 10.98
C ARG A 93 -39.19 62.09 11.13
N GLN A 94 -40.18 62.34 10.28
CA GLN A 94 -41.46 61.66 10.21
C GLN A 94 -41.39 60.25 9.58
N GLN A 95 -40.41 59.93 8.72
CA GLN A 95 -40.25 58.56 8.19
C GLN A 95 -39.78 57.56 9.26
N LEU A 96 -39.01 58.01 10.26
CA LEU A 96 -38.62 57.22 11.44
C LEU A 96 -39.79 56.97 12.41
N LEU A 97 -40.90 57.69 12.26
CA LEU A 97 -42.13 57.56 13.03
C LEU A 97 -43.28 56.95 12.19
N ASP A 98 -42.99 56.58 10.94
CA ASP A 98 -43.98 55.97 10.06
C ASP A 98 -44.23 54.51 10.52
N PRO A 99 -45.47 54.17 10.92
CA PRO A 99 -45.83 52.82 11.35
C PRO A 99 -45.44 51.74 10.34
N PHE A 100 -45.39 52.06 9.04
CA PHE A 100 -45.00 51.10 7.99
C PHE A 100 -43.54 50.65 8.07
N TYR A 101 -42.64 51.45 8.66
CA TYR A 101 -41.22 51.08 8.82
C TYR A 101 -40.90 50.62 10.24
N TYR A 102 -41.59 51.16 11.23
CA TYR A 102 -41.33 50.86 12.64
C TYR A 102 -41.87 49.50 13.08
N GLU A 103 -43.06 49.09 12.62
CA GLU A 103 -43.64 47.78 12.94
C GLU A 103 -42.83 46.60 12.38
N PRO A 104 -42.39 46.60 11.10
CA PRO A 104 -41.52 45.55 10.60
C PRO A 104 -40.17 45.50 11.31
N TYR A 105 -39.62 46.67 11.68
CA TYR A 105 -38.37 46.74 12.43
C TYR A 105 -38.50 46.16 13.84
N ILE A 106 -39.56 46.49 14.58
CA ILE A 106 -39.85 45.88 15.89
C ILE A 106 -40.04 44.38 15.72
N SER A 107 -40.89 43.95 14.78
CA SER A 107 -41.14 42.53 14.53
C SER A 107 -39.86 41.77 14.17
N MET A 108 -38.97 42.38 13.38
CA MET A 108 -37.67 41.78 13.05
C MET A 108 -36.76 41.69 14.27
N LYS A 109 -36.67 42.75 15.09
CA LYS A 109 -35.89 42.76 16.32
C LYS A 109 -36.39 41.71 17.32
N GLU A 110 -37.70 41.56 17.48
CA GLU A 110 -38.31 40.53 18.32
C GLU A 110 -38.02 39.13 17.79
N LYS A 111 -38.10 38.92 16.47
CA LYS A 111 -37.72 37.65 15.85
C LYS A 111 -36.25 37.32 16.03
N MET A 112 -35.37 38.31 15.93
CA MET A 112 -33.94 38.13 16.19
C MET A 112 -33.70 37.75 17.65
N ALA A 113 -34.27 38.50 18.60
CA ALA A 113 -34.15 38.19 20.02
C ALA A 113 -34.72 36.79 20.37
N ALA A 114 -35.83 36.39 19.74
CA ALA A 114 -36.38 35.05 19.90
C ALA A 114 -35.44 33.97 19.36
N ARG A 115 -34.80 34.21 18.21
CA ARG A 115 -33.80 33.29 17.65
C ARG A 115 -32.56 33.20 18.54
N ASP A 116 -32.04 34.31 19.03
CA ASP A 116 -30.88 34.34 19.92
C ASP A 116 -31.17 33.54 21.20
N LYS A 117 -32.39 33.66 21.74
CA LYS A 117 -32.83 32.84 22.87
C LYS A 117 -32.86 31.34 22.53
N THR A 118 -33.42 30.95 21.38
CA THR A 118 -33.42 29.54 20.97
C THR A 118 -32.02 28.99 20.73
N ILE A 119 -31.09 29.82 20.22
CA ILE A 119 -29.69 29.43 20.03
C ILE A 119 -29.05 29.17 21.39
N ALA A 120 -29.22 30.07 22.35
CA ALA A 120 -28.68 29.89 23.70
C ALA A 120 -29.24 28.62 24.38
N GLU A 121 -30.54 28.35 24.27
CA GLU A 121 -31.17 27.12 24.79
C GLU A 121 -30.59 25.85 24.12
N HIS A 122 -30.37 25.89 22.81
CA HIS A 122 -29.76 24.77 22.08
C HIS A 122 -28.30 24.56 22.46
N GLU A 123 -27.52 25.63 22.65
CA GLU A 123 -26.13 25.54 23.13
C GLU A 123 -26.05 24.91 24.52
N GLU A 124 -26.94 25.30 25.44
CA GLU A 124 -27.04 24.69 26.76
C GLU A 124 -27.42 23.20 26.67
N THR A 125 -28.39 22.86 25.81
CA THR A 125 -28.80 21.47 25.58
C THR A 125 -27.65 20.63 25.00
N ILE A 126 -26.90 21.16 24.05
CA ILE A 126 -25.72 20.48 23.49
C ILE A 126 -24.66 20.27 24.57
N ASN A 127 -24.40 21.28 25.40
CA ASN A 127 -23.40 21.19 26.44
C ASN A 127 -23.78 20.18 27.54
N THR A 128 -25.05 20.16 27.96
CA THR A 128 -25.55 19.15 28.90
C THR A 128 -25.44 17.75 28.34
N LEU A 129 -25.78 17.53 27.06
CA LEU A 129 -25.61 16.25 26.39
C LEU A 129 -24.13 15.84 26.25
N LYS A 130 -23.24 16.75 25.88
CA LYS A 130 -21.79 16.49 25.82
C LYS A 130 -21.19 16.15 27.18
N CYS A 131 -21.67 16.81 28.24
CA CYS A 131 -21.22 16.60 29.60
C CYS A 131 -21.91 15.42 30.30
N SER A 132 -22.95 14.83 29.68
CA SER A 132 -23.64 13.67 30.21
C SER A 132 -22.69 12.50 30.44
N GLU A 133 -22.99 11.71 31.48
CA GLU A 133 -22.19 10.54 31.81
C GLU A 133 -22.24 9.49 30.70
N ASP A 134 -23.39 9.34 30.05
CA ASP A 134 -23.60 8.43 28.93
C ASP A 134 -22.70 8.76 27.74
N MET A 135 -22.59 10.05 27.38
CA MET A 135 -21.72 10.46 26.27
C MET A 135 -20.24 10.22 26.59
N LYS A 136 -19.83 10.49 27.83
CA LYS A 136 -18.46 10.21 28.30
C LYS A 136 -18.17 8.71 28.33
N LEU A 137 -19.14 7.89 28.73
CA LEU A 137 -19.02 6.44 28.74
C LEU A 137 -18.94 5.89 27.31
N LEU A 138 -19.80 6.35 26.42
CA LEU A 138 -19.79 6.00 25.01
C LEU A 138 -18.44 6.35 24.37
N HIS A 139 -17.92 7.56 24.61
CA HIS A 139 -16.61 7.96 24.11
C HIS A 139 -15.48 7.04 24.60
N LYS A 140 -15.48 6.67 25.89
CA LYS A 140 -14.51 5.71 26.44
C LYS A 140 -14.61 4.33 25.77
N LEU A 141 -15.83 3.83 25.55
CA LEU A 141 -16.07 2.54 24.91
C LEU A 141 -15.61 2.53 23.45
N VAL A 142 -15.95 3.57 22.69
CA VAL A 142 -15.53 3.71 21.29
C VAL A 142 -14.00 3.75 21.21
N LYS A 143 -13.36 4.60 22.02
CA LYS A 143 -11.89 4.71 22.06
C LYS A 143 -11.23 3.38 22.45
N SER A 144 -11.75 2.70 23.47
CA SER A 144 -11.25 1.38 23.87
C SER A 144 -11.39 0.34 22.78
N ARG A 145 -12.48 0.38 21.99
CA ARG A 145 -12.69 -0.54 20.87
C ARG A 145 -11.72 -0.24 19.72
N GLU A 146 -11.48 1.03 19.41
CA GLU A 146 -10.49 1.44 18.41
C GLU A 146 -9.07 0.98 18.78
N ASP A 147 -8.67 1.22 20.03
CA ASP A 147 -7.37 0.79 20.55
C ASP A 147 -7.22 -0.73 20.49
N PHE A 148 -8.27 -1.49 20.84
CA PHE A 148 -8.28 -2.94 20.72
C PHE A 148 -8.18 -3.40 19.26
N SER A 149 -8.93 -2.78 18.36
CA SER A 149 -8.88 -3.11 16.92
C SER A 149 -7.50 -2.88 16.33
N LYS A 150 -6.82 -1.79 16.72
CA LYS A 150 -5.44 -1.52 16.32
C LYS A 150 -4.48 -2.61 16.81
N LYS A 151 -4.58 -2.99 18.08
CA LYS A 151 -3.77 -4.09 18.64
C LYS A 151 -4.01 -5.42 17.93
N CYS A 152 -5.25 -5.75 17.58
CA CYS A 152 -5.56 -6.97 16.83
C CYS A 152 -4.85 -7.01 15.47
N ARG A 153 -4.89 -5.91 14.70
CA ARG A 153 -4.17 -5.81 13.42
C ARG A 153 -2.67 -5.96 13.59
N ASP A 154 -2.10 -5.35 14.63
CA ASP A 154 -0.68 -5.49 14.95
C ASP A 154 -0.33 -6.95 15.29
N TYR A 155 -1.20 -7.66 16.02
CA TYR A 155 -0.99 -9.08 16.31
C TYR A 155 -1.10 -9.96 15.05
N GLU A 156 -2.07 -9.72 14.18
CA GLU A 156 -2.23 -10.42 12.90
C GLU A 156 -0.98 -10.25 12.04
N TYR A 157 -0.49 -9.01 11.90
CA TYR A 157 0.75 -8.73 11.17
C TYR A 157 1.96 -9.42 11.79
N ASN A 158 2.08 -9.44 13.12
CA ASN A 158 3.16 -10.12 13.81
C ASN A 158 3.10 -11.65 13.64
N VAL A 159 1.91 -12.24 13.61
CA VAL A 159 1.73 -13.68 13.33
C VAL A 159 2.18 -14.01 11.91
N TYR A 160 1.75 -13.21 10.92
CA TYR A 160 2.21 -13.34 9.55
C TYR A 160 3.73 -13.25 9.43
N ARG A 161 4.33 -12.22 10.05
CA ARG A 161 5.77 -12.01 10.06
C ARG A 161 6.52 -13.17 10.72
N ARG A 162 6.01 -13.71 11.84
CA ARG A 162 6.58 -14.89 12.50
C ARG A 162 6.54 -16.12 11.60
N SER A 163 5.43 -16.35 10.90
CA SER A 163 5.29 -17.47 9.95
C SER A 163 6.29 -17.34 8.80
N SER A 164 6.41 -16.15 8.20
CA SER A 164 7.40 -15.87 7.15
C SER A 164 8.84 -16.13 7.62
N LEU A 165 9.21 -15.62 8.80
CA LEU A 165 10.53 -15.87 9.38
C LEU A 165 10.78 -17.35 9.66
N HIS A 166 9.76 -18.07 10.14
CA HIS A 166 9.85 -19.51 10.36
C HIS A 166 10.08 -20.28 9.05
N ASN A 167 9.37 -19.93 7.98
CA ASN A 167 9.57 -20.53 6.66
C ASN A 167 10.97 -20.26 6.12
N ASN A 168 11.47 -19.03 6.26
CA ASN A 168 12.83 -18.68 5.85
C ASN A 168 13.89 -19.46 6.64
N LEU A 169 13.67 -19.66 7.95
CA LEU A 169 14.55 -20.47 8.79
C LEU A 169 14.54 -21.95 8.36
N ASN A 170 13.37 -22.50 8.04
CA ASN A 170 13.24 -23.87 7.54
C ASN A 170 13.94 -24.05 6.18
N LEU A 171 13.83 -23.05 5.29
CA LEU A 171 14.53 -23.03 4.02
C LEU A 171 16.05 -22.99 4.20
N ALA A 172 16.55 -22.11 5.08
CA ALA A 172 17.96 -22.01 5.41
C ALA A 172 18.51 -23.31 6.02
N ASN A 173 17.76 -23.94 6.93
CA ASN A 173 18.12 -25.25 7.50
C ASN A 173 18.14 -26.35 6.43
N SER A 174 17.17 -26.35 5.51
CA SER A 174 17.12 -27.33 4.41
C SER A 174 18.33 -27.16 3.48
N ALA A 175 18.68 -25.93 3.13
CA ALA A 175 19.87 -25.61 2.34
C ALA A 175 21.16 -26.04 3.07
N LEU A 176 21.28 -25.75 4.37
CA LEU A 176 22.41 -26.18 5.19
C LEU A 176 22.55 -27.70 5.22
N HIS A 177 21.44 -28.43 5.41
CA HIS A 177 21.44 -29.89 5.38
C HIS A 177 21.86 -30.45 4.01
N ALA A 178 21.43 -29.82 2.91
CA ALA A 178 21.88 -30.20 1.57
C ALA A 178 23.40 -30.03 1.41
N VAL A 179 23.95 -28.89 1.81
CA VAL A 179 25.40 -28.63 1.78
C VAL A 179 26.17 -29.60 2.67
N VAL A 180 25.67 -29.89 3.88
CA VAL A 180 26.30 -30.86 4.78
C VAL A 180 26.27 -32.28 4.19
N LYS A 181 25.19 -32.67 3.51
CA LYS A 181 25.08 -33.97 2.85
C LYS A 181 26.06 -34.09 1.68
N GLU A 182 26.17 -33.06 0.85
CA GLU A 182 27.16 -32.98 -0.24
C GLU A 182 28.59 -33.09 0.31
N LYS A 183 28.90 -32.32 1.36
CA LYS A 183 30.20 -32.39 2.04
C LYS A 183 30.48 -33.70 2.76
N LYS A 184 29.47 -34.53 3.07
CA LYS A 184 29.68 -35.89 3.60
C LYS A 184 29.95 -36.91 2.49
N GLY A 185 29.44 -36.69 1.29
CA GLY A 185 29.77 -37.51 0.11
C GLY A 185 31.22 -37.35 -0.32
N SER A 186 31.72 -36.10 -0.36
CA SER A 186 33.08 -35.82 -0.81
C SER A 186 34.22 -36.53 -0.06
N PRO A 187 34.25 -36.65 1.29
CA PRO A 187 35.30 -37.36 2.00
C PRO A 187 35.21 -38.87 1.80
N GLN A 188 34.01 -39.42 1.64
CA GLN A 188 33.84 -40.86 1.39
C GLN A 188 34.31 -41.23 -0.02
N GLU A 189 34.00 -40.40 -1.02
CA GLU A 189 34.57 -40.53 -2.36
C GLU A 189 36.10 -40.37 -2.36
N LEU A 190 36.65 -39.52 -1.49
CA LEU A 190 38.09 -39.35 -1.34
C LEU A 190 38.76 -40.62 -0.80
N VAL A 191 38.17 -41.22 0.25
CA VAL A 191 38.63 -42.48 0.83
C VAL A 191 38.58 -43.63 -0.18
N GLU A 192 37.51 -43.73 -0.97
CA GLU A 192 37.42 -44.73 -2.04
C GLU A 192 38.49 -44.53 -3.11
N LYS A 193 38.80 -43.28 -3.48
CA LYS A 193 39.89 -42.97 -4.40
C LYS A 193 41.26 -43.30 -3.82
N ASP A 194 41.51 -42.99 -2.55
CA ASP A 194 42.77 -43.33 -1.87
C ASP A 194 42.97 -44.85 -1.79
N ALA A 195 41.90 -45.61 -1.54
CA ALA A 195 41.93 -47.08 -1.58
C ALA A 195 42.28 -47.61 -2.98
N ASN A 196 41.62 -47.09 -4.02
CA ASN A 196 41.95 -47.47 -5.41
C ASN A 196 43.39 -47.12 -5.78
N ILE A 197 43.90 -45.96 -5.34
CA ILE A 197 45.29 -45.57 -5.56
C ILE A 197 46.24 -46.56 -4.86
N ALA A 198 45.94 -46.96 -3.62
CA ALA A 198 46.74 -47.94 -2.88
C ALA A 198 46.76 -49.31 -3.58
N ASP A 199 45.61 -49.75 -4.10
CA ASP A 199 45.50 -51.00 -4.86
C ASP A 199 46.28 -50.93 -6.18
N LEU A 200 46.21 -49.81 -6.90
CA LEU A 200 47.02 -49.57 -8.10
C LEU A 200 48.52 -49.53 -7.79
N TYR A 201 48.93 -48.92 -6.68
CA TYR A 201 50.33 -48.98 -6.24
C TYR A 201 50.75 -50.42 -5.98
N LYS A 202 49.91 -51.21 -5.31
CA LYS A 202 50.18 -52.63 -5.05
C LYS A 202 50.30 -53.44 -6.34
N GLU A 203 49.42 -53.21 -7.30
CA GLU A 203 49.48 -53.83 -8.63
C GLU A 203 50.77 -53.42 -9.37
N ILE A 204 51.14 -52.15 -9.36
CA ILE A 204 52.40 -51.68 -9.96
C ILE A 204 53.61 -52.33 -9.28
N TYR A 205 53.61 -52.45 -7.95
CA TYR A 205 54.68 -53.16 -7.24
C TYR A 205 54.74 -54.63 -7.64
N GLN A 206 53.60 -55.32 -7.71
CA GLN A 206 53.53 -56.71 -8.16
C GLN A 206 54.04 -56.87 -9.60
N LEU A 207 53.60 -55.99 -10.51
CA LEU A 207 54.06 -56.02 -11.91
C LEU A 207 55.56 -55.70 -12.02
N ARG A 208 56.12 -54.85 -11.15
CA ARG A 208 57.57 -54.61 -11.09
C ARG A 208 58.31 -55.83 -10.55
N ASP A 209 57.80 -56.47 -9.52
CA ASP A 209 58.36 -57.71 -8.97
C ASP A 209 58.34 -58.82 -10.03
N GLU A 210 57.21 -59.00 -10.73
CA GLU A 210 57.06 -59.93 -11.84
C GLU A 210 57.99 -59.59 -13.03
N LEU A 211 58.16 -58.31 -13.38
CA LEU A 211 59.14 -57.89 -14.40
C LEU A 211 60.58 -58.15 -13.96
N SER A 212 60.86 -58.02 -12.66
CA SER A 212 62.20 -58.26 -12.10
C SER A 212 62.52 -59.75 -12.00
N GLU A 213 61.51 -60.62 -11.95
CA GLU A 213 61.68 -62.07 -11.96
C GLU A 213 61.97 -62.61 -13.37
N ASP A 214 61.56 -61.88 -14.42
CA ASP A 214 61.75 -62.25 -15.84
C ASP A 214 62.84 -61.43 -16.58
N VAL A 215 63.52 -60.50 -15.91
CA VAL A 215 64.71 -59.83 -16.47
C VAL A 215 65.87 -59.83 -15.47
N VAL A 216 66.80 -60.76 -15.69
CA VAL A 216 68.19 -60.64 -15.21
C VAL A 216 68.81 -59.43 -15.91
N PHE A 217 68.70 -58.26 -15.29
CA PHE A 217 69.60 -57.16 -15.57
C PHE A 217 70.85 -57.38 -14.73
N ASP A 218 71.95 -57.76 -15.40
CA ASP A 218 73.29 -57.62 -14.83
C ASP A 218 73.52 -56.15 -14.43
N ASP A 219 73.87 -55.94 -13.17
CA ASP A 219 74.46 -54.77 -12.52
C ASP A 219 74.35 -53.41 -13.25
N ILE A 220 73.44 -52.55 -12.77
CA ILE A 220 73.67 -51.11 -12.79
C ILE A 220 73.43 -50.55 -11.38
N ASP A 221 74.56 -50.38 -10.71
CA ASP A 221 74.76 -49.61 -9.48
C ASP A 221 74.41 -48.13 -9.71
N LEU A 222 73.39 -47.62 -9.02
CA LEU A 222 73.13 -46.18 -8.87
C LEU A 222 72.52 -45.95 -7.48
N GLU A 223 73.41 -45.81 -6.50
CA GLU A 223 73.14 -44.99 -5.32
C GLU A 223 72.82 -43.56 -5.73
N GLU A 224 71.71 -42.99 -5.22
CA GLU A 224 71.68 -41.72 -4.47
C GLU A 224 70.23 -41.28 -4.21
N ASP A 225 69.85 -41.47 -2.94
CA ASP A 225 69.21 -40.51 -2.04
C ASP A 225 68.59 -39.22 -2.65
N ALA A 226 67.28 -39.04 -2.47
CA ALA A 226 66.68 -37.71 -2.25
C ALA A 226 65.24 -37.82 -1.70
N LYS A 227 65.11 -37.81 -0.38
CA LYS A 227 63.89 -37.30 0.28
C LYS A 227 63.75 -35.80 -0.01
N PRO A 228 62.59 -35.28 -0.44
CA PRO A 228 62.32 -33.86 -0.32
C PRO A 228 61.83 -33.58 1.12
N GLU A 229 62.57 -32.74 1.83
CA GLU A 229 62.25 -32.23 3.15
C GLU A 229 60.94 -31.42 3.16
N MET A 230 60.12 -31.70 4.16
CA MET A 230 59.01 -30.85 4.61
C MET A 230 59.56 -29.48 5.03
N ASN A 231 59.24 -28.43 4.28
CA ASN A 231 59.32 -27.06 4.79
C ASN A 231 57.93 -26.61 5.25
N HIS A 232 57.69 -26.80 6.56
CA HIS A 232 56.72 -26.00 7.29
C HIS A 232 57.31 -24.60 7.50
N SER A 233 56.78 -23.58 6.82
CA SER A 233 56.89 -22.19 7.29
C SER A 233 55.55 -21.76 7.87
N VAL A 234 55.41 -21.95 9.18
CA VAL A 234 54.50 -21.17 10.01
C VAL A 234 55.05 -19.75 10.02
N HIS A 235 54.30 -18.79 9.50
CA HIS A 235 54.48 -17.40 9.89
C HIS A 235 53.14 -16.90 10.44
N ASP A 236 53.20 -16.65 11.75
CA ASP A 236 52.17 -16.07 12.58
C ASP A 236 51.79 -14.65 12.15
N GLU A 237 50.53 -14.35 12.43
CA GLU A 237 49.93 -13.08 12.84
C GLU A 237 50.25 -11.79 12.06
N LEU A 238 49.20 -11.19 11.49
CA LEU A 238 48.86 -9.79 11.75
C LEU A 238 47.42 -9.50 11.35
N GLU A 239 46.55 -9.46 12.35
CA GLU A 239 45.26 -8.78 12.30
C GLU A 239 45.46 -7.32 11.88
N LYS A 240 44.74 -6.87 10.84
CA LYS A 240 44.37 -5.46 10.67
C LYS A 240 42.95 -5.35 10.11
N LYS A 241 42.05 -4.89 10.97
CA LYS A 241 40.81 -4.19 10.63
C LYS A 241 41.07 -3.12 9.54
N PRO A 242 40.02 -2.76 8.78
CA PRO A 242 39.68 -1.36 8.66
C PRO A 242 38.21 -1.11 9.01
N GLN A 243 38.00 -0.26 10.01
CA GLN A 243 36.83 0.62 10.07
C GLN A 243 37.04 1.76 9.07
N SER A 244 35.98 2.13 8.36
CA SER A 244 35.82 3.49 7.84
C SER A 244 34.35 3.89 7.98
N ASP A 245 34.12 4.81 8.92
CA ASP A 245 32.92 5.64 9.01
C ASP A 245 32.78 6.54 7.78
N THR A 246 31.55 6.74 7.31
CA THR A 246 31.07 8.05 6.82
C THR A 246 29.56 8.16 7.02
N VAL A 247 29.18 9.16 7.81
CA VAL A 247 27.85 9.73 8.08
C VAL A 247 27.29 10.44 6.83
N PRO A 248 25.95 10.53 6.68
CA PRO A 248 25.35 11.87 6.64
C PRO A 248 24.09 12.01 7.51
N THR A 249 24.13 12.98 8.42
CA THR A 249 23.07 13.94 8.81
C THR A 249 22.55 14.66 7.55
N GLU A 250 21.36 15.24 7.41
CA GLU A 250 20.29 15.75 8.27
C GLU A 250 19.07 15.94 7.32
N ASP A 251 17.83 15.94 7.83
CA ASP A 251 16.90 17.06 7.56
C ASP A 251 15.57 16.83 8.31
N ASP A 252 15.44 17.58 9.39
CA ASP A 252 14.22 17.87 10.12
C ASP A 252 13.27 18.69 9.23
N ASN A 253 12.07 18.19 8.99
CA ASN A 253 10.96 19.01 8.50
C ASN A 253 9.99 19.27 9.66
N ASP A 254 10.36 20.24 10.49
CA ASP A 254 9.42 20.97 11.34
C ASP A 254 8.56 21.89 10.46
N VAL A 255 7.28 21.55 10.33
CA VAL A 255 6.27 22.42 9.70
C VAL A 255 5.86 23.47 10.72
N VAL A 256 6.41 24.68 10.58
CA VAL A 256 5.92 25.89 11.26
C VAL A 256 4.70 26.39 10.50
N ILE A 257 3.51 26.27 11.10
CA ILE A 257 2.31 26.98 10.65
C ILE A 257 2.45 28.42 11.14
N LEU A 258 2.68 29.35 10.21
CA LEU A 258 2.58 30.78 10.47
C LEU A 258 1.13 31.21 10.24
N ASP A 259 0.53 31.78 11.29
CA ASP A 259 -0.74 32.49 11.23
C ASP A 259 -0.62 33.66 10.24
N ASP A 260 -1.46 33.65 9.20
CA ASP A 260 -1.67 34.81 8.35
C ASP A 260 -2.73 35.71 9.00
N VAL A 261 -2.23 36.66 9.81
CA VAL A 261 -2.97 37.87 10.18
C VAL A 261 -2.63 38.92 9.14
N GLY A 262 -3.59 39.22 8.27
CA GLY A 262 -3.44 40.20 7.21
C GLY A 262 -4.73 40.94 6.88
N ALA A 263 -4.86 42.11 7.51
CA ALA A 263 -5.54 43.36 7.08
C ALA A 263 -7.06 43.36 6.83
#